data_AF-A0A9X1CC02-F1
#
_entry.id   AF-A0A9X1CC02-F1
#
_cell.length_a   1.000
_cell.length_b   1.000
_cell.length_c   1.000
_cell.angle_alpha   90.00
_cell.angle_beta   90.00
_cell.angle_gamma   90.00
#
_symmetry.space_group_name_H-M   'P 1'
#
loop_
_entity.id
_entity.type
_entity.pdbx_description
1 polymer ?
#
loop_
_entity_poly.entity_id
_entity_poly.type
_entity_poly.pdbx_seq_one_letter_code
_entity_poly.pdbx_strand_id
1 'polypeptide(L)'
;MNIENIQTQLATQIMNHHKTWSNLLVNLELGNEASSYWDVTLEPTNISVELNNTFFTFKNAEFRFDINSGVSYGDDVSIFTKQVSGKGSYQFIDDKTIHLTELKIEA
;
A
#
# COMPACT_ATOMS: atom_id res chain seq x y z
N MET A 1 -1.46 24.36 -1.42
CA MET A 1 -1.10 23.07 -2.06
C MET A 1 -2.11 22.71 -3.15
N ASN A 2 -1.68 22.11 -4.27
CA ASN A 2 -2.60 21.57 -5.30
C ASN A 2 -2.89 20.07 -5.08
N ILE A 3 -3.93 19.56 -5.74
CA ILE A 3 -4.35 18.15 -5.60
C ILE A 3 -3.24 17.18 -6.03
N GLU A 4 -2.51 17.49 -7.10
CA GLU A 4 -1.42 16.64 -7.60
C GLU A 4 -0.33 16.43 -6.54
N ASN A 5 0.09 17.49 -5.83
CA ASN A 5 1.08 17.36 -4.77
C ASN A 5 0.56 16.52 -3.59
N ILE A 6 -0.73 16.67 -3.23
CA ILE A 6 -1.37 15.83 -2.20
C ILE A 6 -1.33 14.36 -2.63
N GLN A 7 -1.74 14.06 -3.86
CA GLN A 7 -1.74 12.71 -4.41
C GLN A 7 -0.34 12.09 -4.43
N THR A 8 0.69 12.84 -4.84
CA THR A 8 2.08 12.35 -4.85
C THR A 8 2.59 12.04 -3.44
N GLN A 9 2.31 12.91 -2.48
CA GLN A 9 2.71 12.70 -1.08
C GLN A 9 1.95 11.53 -0.46
N LEU A 10 0.64 11.40 -0.72
CA LEU A 10 -0.15 10.26 -0.28
C LEU A 10 0.35 8.97 -0.90
N ALA A 11 0.60 8.91 -2.21
CA ALA A 11 1.12 7.72 -2.87
C ALA A 11 2.42 7.24 -2.21
N THR A 12 3.36 8.17 -1.99
CA THR A 12 4.63 7.88 -1.32
C THR A 12 4.41 7.33 0.10
N GLN A 13 3.56 7.97 0.90
CA GLN A 13 3.29 7.55 2.28
C GLN A 13 2.53 6.22 2.35
N ILE A 14 1.59 5.98 1.43
CA ILE A 14 0.82 4.74 1.34
C ILE A 14 1.75 3.58 0.97
N MET A 15 2.57 3.70 -0.08
CA MET A 15 3.51 2.63 -0.50
C MET A 15 4.47 2.24 0.62
N ASN A 16 4.92 3.21 1.42
CA ASN A 16 5.87 3.00 2.52
C ASN A 16 5.19 2.73 3.87
N HIS A 17 3.87 2.52 3.93
CA HIS A 17 3.17 2.25 5.18
C HIS A 17 3.34 0.78 5.62
N HIS A 18 4.56 0.44 6.06
CA HIS A 18 5.01 -0.93 6.35
C HIS A 18 4.06 -1.73 7.22
N LYS A 19 3.49 -1.11 8.27
CA LYS A 19 2.57 -1.80 9.18
C LYS A 19 1.33 -2.32 8.46
N THR A 20 0.78 -1.57 7.51
CA THR A 20 -0.43 -1.97 6.78
C THR A 20 -0.14 -3.13 5.83
N TRP A 21 0.93 -3.02 5.04
CA TRP A 21 1.27 -4.04 4.05
C TRP A 21 1.78 -5.33 4.69
N SER A 22 2.54 -5.24 5.78
CA SER A 22 2.96 -6.40 6.56
C SER A 22 1.75 -7.12 7.18
N ASN A 23 0.78 -6.38 7.73
CA ASN A 23 -0.45 -6.98 8.24
C ASN A 23 -1.28 -7.61 7.13
N LEU A 24 -1.36 -6.99 5.95
CA LEU A 24 -2.03 -7.57 4.80
C LEU A 24 -1.38 -8.89 4.39
N LEU A 25 -0.04 -8.94 4.32
CA LEU A 25 0.73 -10.14 3.99
C LEU A 25 0.45 -11.29 4.97
N VAL A 26 0.46 -11.01 6.27
CA VAL A 26 0.15 -12.00 7.33
C VAL A 26 -1.28 -12.53 7.17
N ASN A 27 -2.24 -11.67 6.81
CA ASN A 27 -3.64 -12.05 6.62
C ASN A 27 -3.91 -12.79 5.31
N LEU A 28 -2.92 -12.95 4.42
CA LEU A 28 -3.07 -13.80 3.22
C LEU A 28 -3.02 -15.30 3.56
N GLU A 29 -2.72 -15.66 4.82
CA GLU A 29 -2.72 -17.05 5.31
C GLU A 29 -1.95 -17.99 4.37
N LEU A 30 -0.70 -17.65 4.03
CA LEU A 30 0.17 -18.40 3.12
C LEU A 30 0.54 -19.82 3.60
N GLY A 31 -0.12 -20.34 4.64
CA GLY A 31 0.09 -21.67 5.19
C GLY A 31 1.49 -21.84 5.76
N ASN A 32 2.22 -22.85 5.28
CA ASN A 32 3.61 -23.13 5.67
C ASN A 32 4.63 -22.34 4.82
N GLU A 33 4.15 -21.50 3.90
CA GLU A 33 5.00 -20.72 3.02
C GLU A 33 5.24 -19.33 3.64
N ALA A 34 6.45 -18.81 3.43
CA ALA A 34 6.83 -17.50 3.94
C ALA A 34 7.28 -16.61 2.78
N SER A 35 6.82 -15.36 2.82
CA SER A 35 7.33 -14.29 1.99
C SER A 35 8.57 -13.68 2.64
N SER A 36 9.62 -13.50 1.85
CA SER A 36 10.85 -12.79 2.22
C SER A 36 10.90 -11.37 1.67
N TYR A 37 10.04 -11.04 0.71
CA TYR A 37 10.02 -9.78 -0.01
C TYR A 37 8.59 -9.35 -0.33
N TRP A 38 8.32 -8.07 -0.13
CA TRP A 38 7.13 -7.42 -0.66
C TRP A 38 7.43 -5.98 -1.09
N ASP A 39 6.64 -5.49 -2.03
CA ASP A 39 6.70 -4.13 -2.57
C ASP A 39 5.30 -3.64 -2.97
N VAL A 40 5.13 -2.33 -3.00
CA VAL A 40 3.86 -1.67 -3.32
C VAL A 40 4.10 -0.55 -4.31
N THR A 41 3.38 -0.59 -5.43
CA THR A 41 3.29 0.52 -6.37
C THR A 41 1.90 1.13 -6.34
N LEU A 42 1.82 2.47 -6.37
CA LEU A 42 0.56 3.20 -6.44
C LEU A 42 0.75 4.49 -7.21
N GLU A 43 0.06 4.61 -8.34
CA GLU A 43 0.05 5.84 -9.12
C GLU A 43 -0.73 6.95 -8.39
N PRO A 44 -0.20 8.19 -8.31
CA PRO A 44 -0.91 9.32 -7.69
C PRO A 44 -2.30 9.56 -8.29
N THR A 45 -2.46 9.31 -9.60
CA THR A 45 -3.74 9.47 -10.31
C THR A 45 -4.81 8.45 -9.90
N ASN A 46 -4.41 7.38 -9.21
CA ASN A 46 -5.34 6.41 -8.63
C ASN A 46 -5.87 6.83 -7.24
N ILE A 47 -5.49 8.02 -6.75
CA ILE A 47 -5.93 8.55 -5.47
C ILE A 47 -6.97 9.64 -5.70
N SER A 48 -8.16 9.48 -5.13
CA SER A 48 -9.19 10.52 -5.07
C SER A 48 -9.11 11.25 -3.74
N VAL A 49 -9.04 12.57 -3.76
CA VAL A 49 -8.85 13.41 -2.57
C VAL A 49 -10.10 14.25 -2.30
N GLU A 50 -10.62 14.17 -1.08
CA GLU A 50 -11.66 15.07 -0.57
C GLU A 50 -11.02 16.19 0.27
N LEU A 51 -10.75 17.33 -0.36
CA LEU A 51 -10.02 18.44 0.27
C LEU A 51 -10.69 18.99 1.53
N ASN A 52 -12.02 19.10 1.53
CA ASN A 52 -12.76 19.73 2.64
C ASN A 52 -12.71 18.91 3.93
N ASN A 53 -12.57 17.59 3.81
CA ASN A 53 -12.66 16.67 4.93
C ASN A 53 -11.34 15.94 5.21
N THR A 54 -10.28 16.25 4.44
CA THR A 54 -8.96 15.60 4.55
C THR A 54 -9.00 14.07 4.47
N PHE A 55 -9.94 13.54 3.69
CA PHE A 55 -10.05 12.12 3.39
C PHE A 55 -9.55 11.84 1.97
N PHE A 56 -9.20 10.58 1.74
CA PHE A 56 -8.89 10.08 0.41
C PHE A 56 -9.36 8.64 0.24
N THR A 57 -9.54 8.25 -1.01
CA THR A 57 -9.63 6.85 -1.42
C THR A 57 -8.55 6.58 -2.46
N PHE A 58 -8.07 5.34 -2.54
CA PHE A 58 -7.16 4.91 -3.58
C PHE A 58 -7.62 3.56 -4.14
N LYS A 59 -7.26 3.31 -5.40
CA LYS A 59 -7.56 2.06 -6.10
C LYS A 59 -6.32 1.50 -6.77
N ASN A 60 -6.34 0.21 -7.08
CA ASN A 60 -5.32 -0.43 -7.93
C ASN A 60 -3.87 -0.18 -7.47
N ALA A 61 -3.63 -0.22 -6.15
CA ALA A 61 -2.27 -0.36 -5.67
C ALA A 61 -1.80 -1.79 -5.97
N GLU A 62 -0.64 -1.95 -6.59
CA GLU A 62 -0.09 -3.28 -6.85
C GLU A 62 0.73 -3.72 -5.65
N PHE A 63 0.17 -4.63 -4.86
CA PHE A 63 0.89 -5.27 -3.78
C PHE A 63 1.57 -6.54 -4.31
N ARG A 64 2.89 -6.49 -4.45
CA ARG A 64 3.71 -7.57 -4.97
C ARG A 64 4.44 -8.25 -3.82
N PHE A 65 4.43 -9.57 -3.78
CA PHE A 65 5.16 -10.33 -2.76
C PHE A 65 5.62 -11.66 -3.32
N ASP A 66 6.71 -12.18 -2.76
CA ASP A 66 7.21 -13.50 -3.07
C ASP A 66 6.58 -14.57 -2.16
N ILE A 67 6.63 -15.81 -2.60
CA ILE A 67 6.34 -16.99 -1.80
C ILE A 67 7.46 -17.99 -2.05
N ASN A 68 8.08 -18.45 -0.97
CA ASN A 68 9.04 -19.54 -1.00
C ASN A 68 8.34 -20.86 -0.64
N SER A 69 8.14 -21.73 -1.63
CA SER A 69 7.56 -23.06 -1.46
C SER A 69 8.67 -24.10 -1.22
N GLY A 70 9.30 -24.05 -0.04
CA GLY A 70 10.46 -24.89 0.27
C GLY A 70 10.11 -26.18 1.02
N VAL A 71 10.15 -27.34 0.33
CA VAL A 71 10.40 -28.65 0.98
C VAL A 71 11.48 -29.50 0.29
N SER A 72 11.96 -29.14 -0.89
CA SER A 72 13.05 -29.84 -1.57
C SER A 72 14.06 -28.86 -2.14
N TYR A 73 15.35 -29.19 -2.05
CA TYR A 73 16.48 -28.45 -2.61
C TYR A 73 16.23 -28.06 -4.09
N GLY A 74 15.81 -26.82 -4.31
CA GLY A 74 15.42 -26.25 -5.61
C GLY A 74 14.58 -24.99 -5.41
N ASP A 75 15.19 -23.84 -5.65
CA ASP A 75 14.73 -22.48 -5.32
C ASP A 75 13.50 -22.00 -6.11
N ASP A 76 12.33 -22.62 -5.94
CA ASP A 76 11.10 -22.13 -6.58
C ASP A 76 10.51 -20.95 -5.81
N VAL A 77 10.95 -19.74 -6.16
CA VAL A 77 10.36 -18.47 -5.70
C VAL A 77 9.28 -18.05 -6.68
N SER A 78 8.03 -17.97 -6.21
CA SER A 78 6.91 -17.46 -7.01
C SER A 78 6.55 -16.04 -6.61
N ILE A 79 6.38 -15.14 -7.60
CA ILE A 79 5.97 -13.75 -7.35
C ILE A 79 4.48 -13.61 -7.63
N PHE A 80 3.78 -13.04 -6.66
CA PHE A 80 2.35 -12.76 -6.73
C PHE A 80 2.11 -11.26 -6.73
N THR A 81 1.04 -10.85 -7.41
CA THR A 81 0.56 -9.47 -7.41
C THR A 81 -0.90 -9.46 -7.03
N LYS A 82 -1.26 -8.66 -6.03
CA LYS A 82 -2.64 -8.39 -5.64
C LYS A 82 -2.95 -6.92 -5.87
N GLN A 83 -4.05 -6.64 -6.56
CA GLN A 83 -4.57 -5.29 -6.67
C GLN A 83 -5.31 -4.95 -5.37
N VAL A 84 -4.97 -3.81 -4.78
CA VAL A 84 -5.48 -3.41 -3.48
C VAL A 84 -6.06 -2.00 -3.56
N SER A 85 -7.25 -1.84 -2.98
CA SER A 85 -7.90 -0.55 -2.83
C SER A 85 -8.12 -0.25 -1.36
N GLY A 86 -8.34 1.02 -1.04
CA GLY A 86 -8.59 1.43 0.32
C GLY A 86 -8.85 2.92 0.47
N LYS A 87 -8.81 3.36 1.72
CA LYS A 87 -9.11 4.75 2.08
C LYS A 87 -8.38 5.16 3.34
N GLY A 88 -8.40 6.46 3.60
CA GLY A 88 -7.73 7.01 4.77
C GLY A 88 -7.97 8.48 4.96
N SER A 89 -7.26 9.03 5.93
CA SER A 89 -7.23 10.46 6.24
C SER A 89 -5.80 10.97 6.28
N TYR A 90 -5.65 12.28 6.08
CA TYR A 90 -4.37 12.98 6.21
C TYR A 90 -4.57 14.29 6.94
N GLN A 91 -3.47 14.95 7.29
CA GLN A 91 -3.48 16.30 7.84
C GLN A 91 -2.40 17.16 7.20
N PHE A 92 -2.63 18.46 7.10
CA PHE A 92 -1.59 19.42 6.70
C PHE A 92 -0.65 19.65 7.88
N ILE A 93 0.63 19.42 7.68
CA ILE A 93 1.67 19.87 8.62
C ILE A 93 1.95 21.35 8.37
N ASP A 94 2.01 21.74 7.10
CA ASP A 94 2.21 23.11 6.63
C ASP A 94 1.55 23.29 5.24
N ASP A 95 1.86 24.39 4.55
CA ASP A 95 1.30 24.74 3.24
C ASP A 95 1.80 23.84 2.08
N LYS A 96 2.82 23.02 2.33
CA LYS A 96 3.59 22.20 1.39
C LYS A 96 3.75 20.73 1.77
N THR A 97 3.40 20.36 3.00
CA THR A 97 3.57 19.00 3.53
C THR A 97 2.29 18.48 4.17
N ILE A 98 1.93 17.24 3.84
CA ILE A 98 0.87 16.49 4.50
C ILE A 98 1.41 15.25 5.20
N HIS A 99 0.66 14.76 6.18
CA HIS A 99 0.91 13.50 6.87
C HIS A 99 -0.30 12.59 6.80
N LEU A 100 -0.08 11.35 6.37
CA LEU A 100 -1.03 10.25 6.43
C LEU A 100 -1.31 9.92 7.90
N THR A 101 -2.55 10.06 8.33
CA THR A 101 -2.97 9.80 9.73
C THR A 101 -3.65 8.45 9.88
N GLU A 102 -4.34 8.00 8.84
CA GLU A 102 -5.05 6.72 8.84
C GLU A 102 -4.98 6.07 7.46
N LEU A 103 -4.76 4.76 7.43
CA LEU A 103 -4.81 3.95 6.21
C LEU A 103 -5.55 2.64 6.49
N LYS A 104 -6.60 2.38 5.72
CA LYS A 104 -7.42 1.17 5.77
C LYS A 104 -7.50 0.53 4.39
N ILE A 105 -7.22 -0.77 4.33
CA ILE A 105 -7.38 -1.60 3.13
C ILE A 105 -8.82 -2.11 3.09
N GLU A 106 -9.46 -2.07 1.92
CA GLU A 106 -10.87 -2.47 1.76
C GLU A 106 -11.09 -3.72 0.91
N ALA A 107 -10.02 -4.25 0.30
CA ALA A 107 -10.00 -5.43 -0.59
C ALA A 107 -10.88 -5.31 -1.84
#